data_AF-A0A378Y2K2-F1
#
_entry.id   AF-A0A378Y2K2-F1
#
_cell.length_a   1.000
_cell.length_b   1.000
_cell.length_c   1.000
_cell.angle_alpha   90.00
_cell.angle_beta   90.00
_cell.angle_gamma   90.00
#
_symmetry.space_group_name_H-M   'P 1'
#
loop_
_entity.id
_entity.type
_entity.pdbx_description
1 polymer ?
#
loop_
_entity_poly.entity_id
_entity_poly.type
_entity_poly.pdbx_seq_one_letter_code
_entity_poly.pdbx_strand_id
1 'polypeptide(L)'
;MQTLLLWMFYISTFYAFIPALVSRIFGFRVFRRGKSDQEYALTFDDGPDPVYTPQLLDLLKRFDAKATFFVVGLNAEKHPELLKRMHDEGHLIGIHNYVHKSNWLMRPVTVRRQIAQTESVIRRVTGEGTTFYRPPWGIVNFFDISKNNGRRIVLWSSMFGDWKASIGAKQLAERMLKKLRGGEVMLLHDCGTTLGADAEAPQNMLIALEKLLRVAQERQLRSVRVDTLFCRQSGYHSTVSCLSSTDWMKRTMVFGWLQYERLFHALFRLRPVSKDNTIFYYRRRIYHGPNINMENGRLLEKGDPIIELHFDNKMLFQLGSSAKSLVHLAIQLIRVVKRQLPDLTQRVVHDSGMKGVKAIYAVSMIHRGPEKLGFQVRELPQGLFKHVSTVYLKLLFRIIHPSGSEQLNEKKEVMIPKLIVMPIDTLFDRFQPGDSHRADQAFDPTDQRDVVHTLNSEMIEEGDPMYASIRASQTADTESSS
;
A
#
# COMPACT_ATOMS: atom_id res chain seq x y z
N MET A 1 33.86 23.07 -1.98
CA MET A 1 33.30 22.69 -0.66
C MET A 1 31.77 22.72 -0.63
N GLN A 2 31.12 23.78 -1.12
CA GLN A 2 29.65 23.90 -1.17
C GLN A 2 28.95 22.77 -1.95
N THR A 3 29.48 22.37 -3.12
CA THR A 3 28.89 21.28 -3.92
C THR A 3 28.95 19.93 -3.20
N LEU A 4 30.03 19.63 -2.48
CA LEU A 4 30.19 18.40 -1.70
C LEU A 4 29.20 18.36 -0.51
N LEU A 5 29.05 19.49 0.18
CA LEU A 5 28.07 19.63 1.27
C LEU A 5 26.63 19.47 0.77
N LEU A 6 26.33 20.01 -0.41
CA LEU A 6 25.02 19.87 -1.05
C LEU A 6 24.73 18.41 -1.44
N TRP A 7 25.72 17.70 -2.00
CA TRP A 7 25.60 16.27 -2.29
C TRP A 7 25.43 15.42 -1.03
N MET A 8 26.18 15.69 0.04
CA MET A 8 25.99 15.01 1.33
C MET A 8 24.60 15.27 1.90
N PHE A 9 24.09 16.50 1.77
CA PHE A 9 22.74 16.86 2.18
C PHE A 9 21.68 16.08 1.40
N TYR A 10 21.77 16.03 0.07
CA TYR A 10 20.83 15.27 -0.75
C TYR A 10 20.90 13.76 -0.47
N ILE A 11 22.11 13.19 -0.41
CA ILE A 11 22.29 11.77 -0.11
C ILE A 11 21.67 11.45 1.25
N SER A 12 21.98 12.23 2.29
CA SER A 12 21.40 12.04 3.62
C SER A 12 19.86 12.17 3.63
N THR A 13 19.34 13.16 2.90
CA THR A 13 17.91 13.45 2.82
C THR A 13 17.13 12.30 2.16
N PHE A 14 17.60 11.80 1.01
CA PHE A 14 16.92 10.72 0.29
C PHE A 14 17.23 9.32 0.85
N TYR A 15 18.41 9.13 1.46
CA TYR A 15 18.82 7.85 2.01
C TYR A 15 18.17 7.53 3.35
N ALA A 16 18.05 8.50 4.26
CA ALA A 16 17.59 8.25 5.63
C ALA A 16 16.40 9.14 6.03
N PHE A 17 16.45 10.45 5.76
CA PHE A 17 15.45 11.39 6.28
C PHE A 17 14.05 11.15 5.70
N ILE A 18 13.91 11.15 4.37
CA ILE A 18 12.61 10.93 3.70
C ILE A 18 12.07 9.51 4.00
N PRO A 19 12.85 8.42 3.85
CA PRO A 19 12.41 7.08 4.24
C PRO A 19 11.93 6.95 5.69
N ALA A 20 12.66 7.54 6.64
CA ALA A 20 12.29 7.54 8.05
C ALA A 20 11.00 8.34 8.29
N LEU A 21 10.90 9.53 7.70
CA LEU A 21 9.70 10.37 7.77
C LEU A 21 8.48 9.65 7.19
N VAL A 22 8.63 9.03 6.02
CA VAL A 22 7.55 8.30 5.35
C VAL A 22 7.12 7.08 6.16
N SER A 23 8.06 6.31 6.69
CA SER A 23 7.76 5.14 7.54
C SER A 23 7.08 5.55 8.85
N ARG A 24 7.52 6.66 9.45
CA ARG A 24 7.03 7.16 10.75
C ARG A 24 5.71 7.94 10.66
N ILE A 25 5.40 8.57 9.54
CA ILE A 25 4.10 9.24 9.34
C ILE A 25 3.10 8.27 8.75
N PHE A 26 3.49 7.54 7.70
CA PHE A 26 2.55 6.76 6.89
C PHE A 26 2.56 5.25 7.17
N GLY A 27 3.46 4.75 8.03
CA GLY A 27 3.53 3.32 8.34
C GLY A 27 3.98 2.46 7.14
N PHE A 28 4.66 3.07 6.17
CA PHE A 28 5.07 2.39 4.95
C PHE A 28 6.09 1.29 5.25
N ARG A 29 5.73 0.03 4.96
CA ARG A 29 6.56 -1.19 5.16
C ARG A 29 7.01 -1.45 6.60
N VAL A 30 6.35 -0.83 7.58
CA VAL A 30 6.64 -1.01 9.01
C VAL A 30 5.36 -1.36 9.76
N PHE A 31 5.43 -2.30 10.69
CA PHE A 31 4.35 -2.58 11.64
C PHE A 31 4.51 -1.70 12.89
N ARG A 32 3.46 -0.96 13.26
CA ARG A 32 3.51 0.01 14.37
C ARG A 32 2.39 -0.13 15.38
N ARG A 33 1.25 -0.67 14.95
CA ARG A 33 0.04 -0.79 15.75
C ARG A 33 -0.78 -1.95 15.18
N GLY A 34 -1.29 -2.82 16.05
CA GLY A 34 -2.26 -3.85 15.70
C GLY A 34 -3.68 -3.32 15.62
N LYS A 35 -4.59 -4.14 15.08
CA LYS A 35 -6.04 -3.94 15.16
C LYS A 35 -6.61 -4.93 16.16
N SER A 36 -6.74 -4.50 17.41
CA SER A 36 -7.35 -5.26 18.50
C SER A 36 -7.84 -4.27 19.55
N ASP A 37 -8.96 -4.55 20.20
CA ASP A 37 -9.48 -3.71 21.28
C ASP A 37 -8.98 -4.17 22.66
N GLN A 38 -8.59 -5.45 22.77
CA GLN A 38 -8.26 -6.09 24.05
C GLN A 38 -6.79 -6.48 24.18
N GLU A 39 -5.98 -6.35 23.14
CA GLU A 39 -4.59 -6.82 23.15
C GLU A 39 -3.61 -5.74 22.79
N TYR A 40 -2.47 -5.73 23.47
CA TYR A 40 -1.34 -4.84 23.20
C TYR A 40 -0.05 -5.66 23.18
N ALA A 41 1.03 -5.12 22.64
CA ALA A 41 2.33 -5.76 22.60
C ALA A 41 3.35 -4.95 23.40
N LEU A 42 3.95 -5.61 24.37
CA LEU A 42 5.18 -5.16 25.02
C LEU A 42 6.37 -5.54 24.13
N THR A 43 7.21 -4.56 23.81
CA THR A 43 8.44 -4.78 23.05
C THR A 43 9.63 -4.20 23.79
N PHE A 44 10.70 -4.99 23.91
CA PHE A 44 11.92 -4.64 24.64
C PHE A 44 13.11 -4.62 23.69
N ASP A 45 13.82 -3.51 23.62
CA ASP A 45 15.02 -3.33 22.79
C ASP A 45 16.30 -3.37 23.67
N ASP A 46 17.45 -3.55 23.01
CA ASP A 46 18.82 -3.44 23.54
C ASP A 46 19.39 -4.62 24.32
N GLY A 47 18.55 -5.46 24.94
CA GLY A 47 18.99 -6.66 25.64
C GLY A 47 19.58 -7.77 24.74
N PRO A 48 19.90 -8.94 25.32
CA PRO A 48 19.73 -9.27 26.74
C PRO A 48 20.82 -8.63 27.64
N ASP A 49 20.40 -8.17 28.81
CA ASP A 49 21.23 -7.70 29.92
C ASP A 49 21.24 -8.76 31.04
N PRO A 50 22.41 -9.15 31.58
CA PRO A 50 22.50 -10.23 32.57
C PRO A 50 21.87 -9.90 33.93
N VAL A 51 21.62 -8.63 34.23
CA VAL A 51 21.04 -8.19 35.51
C VAL A 51 19.53 -7.99 35.36
N TYR A 52 19.10 -7.25 34.34
CA TYR A 52 17.71 -6.79 34.24
C TYR A 52 16.82 -7.71 33.42
N THR A 53 17.31 -8.34 32.36
CA THR A 53 16.51 -9.25 31.53
C THR A 53 15.98 -10.46 32.32
N PRO A 54 16.73 -11.12 33.23
CA PRO A 54 16.17 -12.19 34.06
C PRO A 54 14.99 -11.73 34.92
N GLN A 55 15.10 -10.55 35.55
CA GLN A 55 14.06 -9.96 36.39
C GLN A 55 12.82 -9.60 35.55
N LEU A 56 13.02 -9.11 34.32
CA LEU A 56 11.95 -8.84 33.37
C LEU A 56 11.20 -10.13 33.01
N LEU A 57 11.92 -11.21 32.70
CA LEU A 57 11.31 -12.50 32.37
C LEU A 57 10.51 -13.05 33.56
N ASP A 58 11.03 -12.96 34.78
CA ASP A 58 10.31 -13.33 35.99
C ASP A 58 9.03 -12.49 36.17
N LEU A 59 9.10 -11.19 35.93
CA LEU A 59 7.94 -10.30 35.98
C LEU A 59 6.91 -10.67 34.92
N LEU A 60 7.30 -10.89 33.66
CA LEU A 60 6.38 -11.29 32.60
C LEU A 60 5.71 -12.63 32.91
N LYS A 61 6.46 -13.61 33.41
CA LYS A 61 5.95 -14.92 33.83
C LYS A 61 4.92 -14.81 34.95
N ARG A 62 5.17 -13.97 35.98
CA ARG A 62 4.23 -13.75 37.10
C ARG A 62 2.86 -13.25 36.64
N PHE A 63 2.82 -12.48 35.55
CA PHE A 63 1.58 -11.89 35.01
C PHE A 63 1.03 -12.65 33.79
N ASP A 64 1.62 -13.79 33.42
CA ASP A 64 1.35 -14.54 32.18
C ASP A 64 1.34 -13.64 30.92
N ALA A 65 2.26 -12.66 30.89
CA ALA A 65 2.38 -11.70 29.82
C ALA A 65 3.35 -12.21 28.76
N LYS A 66 2.97 -12.17 27.47
CA LYS A 66 3.91 -12.42 26.37
C LYS A 66 4.43 -11.10 25.78
N ALA A 67 5.71 -11.08 25.43
CA ALA A 67 6.40 -9.92 24.89
C ALA A 67 7.21 -10.27 23.62
N THR A 68 7.80 -9.25 23.01
CA THR A 68 8.77 -9.41 21.92
C THR A 68 10.08 -8.70 22.28
N PHE A 69 11.20 -9.41 22.18
CA PHE A 69 12.53 -8.90 22.49
C PHE A 69 13.32 -8.65 21.20
N PHE A 70 13.65 -7.40 20.89
CA PHE A 70 14.56 -7.05 19.80
C PHE A 70 15.98 -7.01 20.35
N VAL A 71 16.70 -8.12 20.20
CA VAL A 71 18.02 -8.29 20.84
C VAL A 71 19.15 -7.73 19.98
N VAL A 72 20.14 -7.14 20.64
CA VAL A 72 21.41 -6.77 20.03
C VAL A 72 22.27 -8.03 19.94
N GLY A 73 22.70 -8.39 18.72
CA GLY A 73 23.38 -9.67 18.46
C GLY A 73 24.64 -9.91 19.29
N LEU A 74 25.42 -8.86 19.60
CA LEU A 74 26.59 -8.96 20.47
C LEU A 74 26.22 -9.36 21.91
N ASN A 75 25.11 -8.82 22.43
CA ASN A 75 24.62 -9.15 23.77
C ASN A 75 24.02 -10.57 23.78
N ALA A 76 23.28 -10.89 22.72
CA ALA A 76 22.71 -12.22 22.51
C ALA A 76 23.76 -13.33 22.43
N GLU A 77 24.91 -13.07 21.80
CA GLU A 77 26.01 -14.03 21.72
C GLU A 77 26.71 -14.24 23.07
N LYS A 78 26.77 -13.20 23.91
CA LYS A 78 27.33 -13.28 25.27
C LYS A 78 26.42 -13.98 26.26
N HIS A 79 25.10 -13.90 26.06
CA HIS A 79 24.09 -14.43 26.98
C HIS A 79 23.10 -15.39 26.28
N PRO A 80 23.58 -16.49 25.67
CA PRO A 80 22.73 -17.43 24.97
C PRO A 80 21.68 -18.10 25.89
N GLU A 81 21.98 -18.25 27.18
CA GLU A 81 21.06 -18.77 28.18
C GLU A 81 19.78 -17.91 28.31
N LEU A 82 19.91 -16.58 28.19
CA LEU A 82 18.77 -15.67 28.25
C LEU A 82 17.93 -15.72 26.97
N LEU A 83 18.56 -15.88 25.80
CA LEU A 83 17.84 -16.13 24.54
C LEU A 83 17.04 -17.42 24.59
N LYS A 84 17.66 -18.50 25.09
CA LYS A 84 16.97 -19.79 25.25
C LYS A 84 15.79 -19.63 26.21
N ARG A 85 15.98 -18.97 27.35
CA ARG A 85 14.92 -18.70 28.32
C ARG A 85 13.77 -17.88 27.71
N MET A 86 14.06 -16.81 26.96
CA MET A 86 13.04 -16.03 26.26
C MET A 86 12.19 -16.91 25.33
N HIS A 87 12.85 -17.79 24.57
CA HIS A 87 12.20 -18.71 23.64
C HIS A 87 11.34 -19.76 24.36
N ASP A 88 11.92 -20.44 25.36
CA ASP A 88 11.27 -21.50 26.14
C ASP A 88 10.05 -20.96 26.93
N GLU A 89 10.09 -19.70 27.38
CA GLU A 89 8.95 -19.03 28.04
C GLU A 89 7.90 -18.49 27.04
N GLY A 90 8.11 -18.72 25.73
CA GLY A 90 7.15 -18.45 24.65
C GLY A 90 7.16 -17.01 24.14
N HIS A 91 8.21 -16.24 24.39
CA HIS A 91 8.36 -14.89 23.85
C HIS A 91 8.86 -14.92 22.39
N LEU A 92 8.60 -13.84 21.66
CA LEU A 92 9.14 -13.69 20.31
C LEU A 92 10.49 -12.98 20.37
N ILE A 93 11.48 -13.51 19.66
CA ILE A 93 12.80 -12.88 19.54
C ILE A 93 12.92 -12.25 18.15
N GLY A 94 13.22 -10.97 18.12
CA GLY A 94 13.48 -10.17 16.93
C GLY A 94 14.91 -9.65 16.91
N ILE A 95 15.32 -9.05 15.80
CA ILE A 95 16.69 -8.58 15.58
C ILE A 95 16.78 -7.06 15.81
N HIS A 96 17.80 -6.61 16.53
CA HIS A 96 18.13 -5.18 16.74
C HIS A 96 19.55 -4.81 16.27
N ASN A 97 19.94 -5.34 15.09
CA ASN A 97 21.33 -5.38 14.60
C ASN A 97 22.27 -6.18 15.52
N TYR A 98 23.52 -6.36 15.09
CA TYR A 98 24.53 -7.05 15.88
C TYR A 98 25.22 -6.11 16.89
N VAL A 99 25.44 -4.85 16.51
CA VAL A 99 25.81 -3.76 17.42
C VAL A 99 24.77 -2.65 17.37
N HIS A 100 24.56 -1.96 18.49
CA HIS A 100 23.62 -0.84 18.61
C HIS A 100 24.16 0.44 17.94
N LYS A 101 24.28 0.41 16.60
CA LYS A 101 24.69 1.54 15.75
C LYS A 101 23.54 1.90 14.81
N SER A 102 23.31 3.21 14.65
CA SER A 102 22.29 3.72 13.74
C SER A 102 22.57 3.30 12.29
N ASN A 103 21.53 2.79 11.61
CA ASN A 103 21.58 2.42 10.20
C ASN A 103 21.91 3.60 9.27
N TRP A 104 21.68 4.84 9.71
CA TRP A 104 22.04 6.04 8.94
C TRP A 104 23.56 6.13 8.69
N LEU A 105 24.36 5.67 9.65
CA LEU A 105 25.82 5.73 9.60
C LEU A 105 26.46 4.48 8.99
N MET A 106 25.65 3.56 8.46
CA MET A 106 26.11 2.27 7.95
C MET A 106 25.76 2.07 6.48
N ARG A 107 26.68 1.42 5.75
CA ARG A 107 26.45 1.01 4.36
C ARG A 107 25.43 -0.14 4.33
N PRO A 108 24.63 -0.28 3.25
CA PRO A 108 23.65 -1.36 3.12
C PRO A 108 24.21 -2.77 3.34
N VAL A 109 25.41 -3.05 2.83
CA VAL A 109 26.08 -4.36 3.00
C VAL A 109 26.41 -4.61 4.48
N THR A 110 26.84 -3.57 5.20
CA THR A 110 27.12 -3.65 6.64
C THR A 110 25.85 -3.97 7.42
N VAL A 111 24.75 -3.27 7.13
CA VAL A 111 23.44 -3.54 7.76
C VAL A 111 23.01 -4.99 7.52
N ARG A 112 23.07 -5.48 6.27
CA ARG A 112 22.75 -6.88 5.98
C ARG A 112 23.58 -7.87 6.80
N ARG A 113 24.89 -7.64 6.92
CA ARG A 113 25.78 -8.50 7.70
C ARG A 113 25.41 -8.50 9.19
N GLN A 114 25.15 -7.31 9.75
CA GLN A 114 24.72 -7.13 11.14
C GLN A 114 23.45 -7.93 11.45
N ILE A 115 22.45 -7.81 10.57
CA ILE A 115 21.19 -8.50 10.77
C ILE A 115 21.36 -10.03 10.59
N ALA A 116 22.09 -10.47 9.55
CA ALA A 116 22.34 -11.90 9.30
C ALA A 116 23.15 -12.57 10.43
N GLN A 117 24.11 -11.85 11.01
CA GLN A 117 24.91 -12.34 12.13
C GLN A 117 24.04 -12.54 13.38
N THR A 118 23.19 -11.57 13.71
CA THR A 118 22.25 -11.68 14.84
C THR A 118 21.26 -12.83 14.63
N GLU A 119 20.74 -12.98 13.41
CA GLU A 119 19.86 -14.08 13.05
C GLU A 119 20.53 -15.46 13.21
N SER A 120 21.83 -15.56 12.86
CA SER A 120 22.60 -16.80 13.07
C SER A 120 22.74 -17.13 14.56
N VAL A 121 22.98 -16.13 15.42
CA VAL A 121 23.04 -16.33 16.88
C VAL A 121 21.69 -16.84 17.40
N ILE A 122 20.59 -16.16 17.06
CA ILE A 122 19.24 -16.55 17.49
C ILE A 122 18.92 -17.99 17.05
N ARG A 123 19.17 -18.31 15.78
CA ARG A 123 18.90 -19.64 15.21
C ARG A 123 19.73 -20.74 15.85
N ARG A 124 20.98 -20.46 16.19
CA ARG A 124 21.87 -21.42 16.86
C ARG A 124 21.38 -21.77 18.26
N VAL A 125 20.83 -20.80 18.99
CA VAL A 125 20.36 -20.98 20.37
C VAL A 125 18.96 -21.58 20.43
N THR A 126 18.05 -21.11 19.57
CA THR A 126 16.62 -21.46 19.62
C THR A 126 16.21 -22.55 18.64
N GLY A 127 17.05 -22.87 17.65
CA GLY A 127 16.69 -23.73 16.52
C GLY A 127 15.85 -23.04 15.45
N GLU A 128 15.28 -21.86 15.73
CA GLU A 128 14.38 -21.14 14.85
C GLU A 128 14.97 -19.81 14.36
N GLY A 129 14.70 -19.47 13.09
CA GLY A 129 15.03 -18.15 12.56
C GLY A 129 13.94 -17.13 12.87
N THR A 130 14.29 -15.84 12.88
CA THR A 130 13.31 -14.75 12.98
C THR A 130 13.34 -13.84 11.76
N THR A 131 12.16 -13.43 11.33
CA THR A 131 12.00 -12.42 10.27
C THR A 131 11.73 -11.03 10.85
N PHE A 132 11.49 -10.91 12.16
CA PHE A 132 11.17 -9.64 12.80
C PHE A 132 12.43 -8.84 13.09
N TYR A 133 12.42 -7.58 12.69
CA TYR A 133 13.56 -6.68 12.76
C TYR A 133 13.11 -5.30 13.24
N ARG A 134 13.87 -4.69 14.13
CA ARG A 134 13.71 -3.27 14.48
C ARG A 134 15.08 -2.60 14.32
N PRO A 135 15.23 -1.56 13.48
CA PRO A 135 16.49 -0.87 13.38
C PRO A 135 16.77 -0.05 14.66
N PRO A 136 18.03 0.02 15.12
CA PRO A 136 18.44 0.92 16.20
C PRO A 136 17.93 2.34 15.97
N TRP A 137 17.46 2.98 17.05
CA TRP A 137 16.86 4.33 17.04
C TRP A 137 15.55 4.44 16.24
N GLY A 138 15.02 3.33 15.71
CA GLY A 138 13.88 3.32 14.78
C GLY A 138 14.14 4.06 13.48
N ILE A 139 15.41 4.31 13.13
CA ILE A 139 15.78 5.02 11.90
C ILE A 139 15.83 4.01 10.76
N VAL A 140 14.83 4.10 9.89
CA VAL A 140 14.70 3.28 8.69
C VAL A 140 15.32 4.05 7.51
N ASN A 141 16.26 3.43 6.79
CA ASN A 141 16.81 4.01 5.56
C ASN A 141 16.17 3.39 4.31
N PHE A 142 16.46 3.94 3.13
CA PHE A 142 15.92 3.44 1.85
C PHE A 142 16.25 1.95 1.61
N PHE A 143 17.38 1.46 2.10
CA PHE A 143 17.75 0.05 1.95
C PHE A 143 16.86 -0.87 2.80
N ASP A 144 16.61 -0.51 4.06
CA ASP A 144 15.70 -1.21 4.96
C ASP A 144 14.30 -1.34 4.33
N ILE A 145 13.87 -0.30 3.62
CA ILE A 145 12.59 -0.26 2.91
C ILE A 145 12.66 -0.99 1.56
N SER A 146 13.76 -1.02 0.82
CA SER A 146 13.75 -1.53 -0.57
C SER A 146 14.12 -3.00 -0.70
N LYS A 147 15.05 -3.52 0.10
CA LYS A 147 15.62 -4.88 -0.05
C LYS A 147 15.80 -5.58 1.30
N ASN A 148 14.68 -5.78 2.02
CA ASN A 148 14.71 -6.35 3.37
C ASN A 148 14.75 -7.89 3.42
N ASN A 149 15.02 -8.62 2.32
CA ASN A 149 15.08 -10.10 2.27
C ASN A 149 13.94 -10.83 3.02
N GLY A 150 12.69 -10.34 2.92
CA GLY A 150 11.53 -10.94 3.61
C GLY A 150 11.40 -10.60 5.10
N ARG A 151 12.29 -9.77 5.66
CA ARG A 151 12.20 -9.30 7.05
C ARG A 151 11.07 -8.29 7.22
N ARG A 152 10.47 -8.31 8.40
CA ARG A 152 9.36 -7.46 8.84
C ARG A 152 9.87 -6.41 9.81
N ILE A 153 9.81 -5.15 9.39
CA ILE A 153 10.22 -4.04 10.25
C ILE A 153 9.11 -3.77 11.25
N VAL A 154 9.43 -3.85 12.53
CA VAL A 154 8.53 -3.51 13.63
C VAL A 154 9.03 -2.26 14.30
N LEU A 155 8.21 -1.22 14.31
CA LEU A 155 8.42 0.01 15.07
C LEU A 155 7.41 0.03 16.23
N TRP A 156 6.96 1.20 16.66
CA TRP A 156 6.07 1.36 17.81
C TRP A 156 5.00 2.43 17.56
N SER A 157 3.93 2.35 18.34
CA SER A 157 2.89 3.38 18.44
C SER A 157 3.06 4.25 19.68
N SER A 158 3.71 3.73 20.72
CA SER A 158 3.93 4.41 22.00
C SER A 158 5.38 4.22 22.48
N MET A 159 5.95 5.30 22.99
CA MET A 159 7.34 5.41 23.49
C MET A 159 7.33 6.35 24.69
N PHE A 160 8.08 6.02 25.74
CA PHE A 160 7.90 6.65 27.06
C PHE A 160 9.14 7.36 27.60
N GLY A 161 10.32 7.06 27.03
CA GLY A 161 11.60 7.60 27.49
C GLY A 161 12.25 6.78 28.60
N ASP A 162 11.85 5.52 28.76
CA ASP A 162 12.24 4.62 29.85
C ASP A 162 13.75 4.36 29.97
N TRP A 163 14.53 4.72 28.94
CA TRP A 163 16.00 4.73 28.97
C TRP A 163 16.60 5.89 29.76
N LYS A 164 15.81 6.84 30.28
CA LYS A 164 16.27 7.96 31.12
C LYS A 164 15.87 7.75 32.58
N ALA A 165 16.86 7.63 33.47
CA ALA A 165 16.66 7.49 34.90
C ALA A 165 15.91 8.71 35.51
N SER A 166 16.13 9.91 34.95
CA SER A 166 15.48 11.15 35.39
C SER A 166 13.95 11.18 35.28
N ILE A 167 13.33 10.30 34.49
CA ILE A 167 11.87 10.19 34.42
C ILE A 167 11.32 9.57 35.72
N GLY A 168 12.05 8.59 36.28
CA GLY A 168 11.63 7.82 37.45
C GLY A 168 10.43 6.89 37.19
N ALA A 169 10.33 5.84 38.00
CA ALA A 169 9.30 4.80 37.84
C ALA A 169 7.85 5.33 37.87
N LYS A 170 7.54 6.27 38.77
CA LYS A 170 6.17 6.80 38.93
C LYS A 170 5.68 7.52 37.66
N GLN A 171 6.47 8.47 37.16
CA GLN A 171 6.10 9.24 35.98
C GLN A 171 6.09 8.34 34.73
N LEU A 172 7.03 7.39 34.65
CA LEU A 172 7.06 6.40 33.57
C LEU A 172 5.76 5.58 33.53
N ALA A 173 5.33 5.04 34.67
CA ALA A 173 4.08 4.29 34.78
C ALA A 173 2.86 5.13 34.35
N GLU A 174 2.77 6.40 34.76
CA GLU A 174 1.69 7.30 34.35
C GLU A 174 1.66 7.50 32.82
N ARG A 175 2.83 7.67 32.18
CA ARG A 175 2.93 7.79 30.71
C ARG A 175 2.48 6.51 30.02
N MET A 176 2.89 5.35 30.55
CA MET A 176 2.52 4.04 30.02
C MET A 176 1.01 3.78 30.14
N LEU A 177 0.41 4.04 31.31
CA LEU A 177 -1.02 3.87 31.56
C LEU A 177 -1.90 4.76 30.68
N LYS A 178 -1.47 5.99 30.38
CA LYS A 178 -2.17 6.90 29.43
C LYS A 178 -2.25 6.33 28.01
N LYS A 179 -1.35 5.42 27.65
CA LYS A 179 -1.32 4.76 26.34
C LYS A 179 -1.80 3.32 26.38
N LEU A 180 -2.19 2.79 27.54
CA LEU A 180 -2.64 1.41 27.68
C LEU A 180 -4.04 1.24 27.06
N ARG A 181 -4.07 0.68 25.84
CA ARG A 181 -5.28 0.36 25.06
C ARG A 181 -4.96 -0.69 24.00
N GLY A 182 -6.00 -1.29 23.43
CA GLY A 182 -5.87 -2.25 22.34
C GLY A 182 -5.08 -1.75 21.12
N GLY A 183 -4.36 -2.69 20.51
CA GLY A 183 -3.53 -2.53 19.32
C GLY A 183 -2.19 -1.86 19.55
N GLU A 184 -1.89 -1.37 20.76
CA GLU A 184 -0.66 -0.63 21.03
C GLU A 184 0.57 -1.53 20.95
N VAL A 185 1.64 -1.01 20.34
CA VAL A 185 2.99 -1.59 20.38
C VAL A 185 3.84 -0.63 21.22
N MET A 186 4.14 -1.06 22.44
CA MET A 186 4.87 -0.29 23.45
C MET A 186 6.36 -0.57 23.33
N LEU A 187 7.15 0.47 23.05
CA LEU A 187 8.61 0.40 23.09
C LEU A 187 9.12 0.65 24.51
N LEU A 188 9.89 -0.32 25.02
CA LEU A 188 10.62 -0.31 26.28
C LEU A 188 12.04 -0.88 26.04
N HIS A 189 12.91 -0.79 27.04
CA HIS A 189 14.32 -1.22 26.96
C HIS A 189 14.69 -1.98 28.24
N ASP A 190 15.37 -3.11 28.08
CA ASP A 190 15.83 -3.96 29.19
C ASP A 190 17.34 -3.89 29.43
N CYS A 191 18.05 -3.03 28.70
CA CYS A 191 19.49 -2.80 28.89
C CYS A 191 19.79 -1.30 28.99
N GLY A 192 20.61 -0.91 29.99
CA GLY A 192 21.01 0.47 30.25
C GLY A 192 22.43 0.81 29.75
N THR A 193 23.08 -0.07 29.00
CA THR A 193 24.48 0.08 28.58
C THR A 193 24.66 0.57 27.13
N THR A 194 23.57 0.72 26.38
CA THR A 194 23.58 1.23 25.01
C THR A 194 23.74 2.75 24.99
N LEU A 195 24.26 3.26 23.87
CA LEU A 195 24.50 4.70 23.71
C LEU A 195 23.20 5.51 23.89
N GLY A 196 23.16 6.34 24.94
CA GLY A 196 22.03 7.22 25.25
C GLY A 196 21.06 6.70 26.30
N ALA A 197 21.27 5.50 26.83
CA ALA A 197 20.55 4.95 27.98
C ALA A 197 21.32 5.16 29.28
N ASP A 198 20.60 5.38 30.39
CA ASP A 198 21.17 5.45 31.74
C ASP A 198 21.18 4.03 32.36
N ALA A 199 22.26 3.67 33.06
CA ALA A 199 22.46 2.31 33.61
C ALA A 199 21.33 1.82 34.55
N GLU A 200 20.76 2.74 35.34
CA GLU A 200 19.69 2.46 36.31
C GLU A 200 18.27 2.60 35.71
N ALA A 201 18.16 2.99 34.45
CA ALA A 201 16.87 3.19 33.81
C ALA A 201 16.02 1.91 33.71
N PRO A 202 16.59 0.72 33.40
CA PRO A 202 15.84 -0.53 33.36
C PRO A 202 15.17 -0.88 34.71
N GLN A 203 15.77 -0.51 35.84
CA GLN A 203 15.15 -0.72 37.15
C GLN A 203 13.85 0.08 37.30
N ASN A 204 13.87 1.35 36.89
CA ASN A 204 12.66 2.18 36.87
C ASN A 204 11.60 1.63 35.91
N MET A 205 12.03 1.10 34.76
CA MET A 205 11.16 0.45 33.79
C MET A 205 10.45 -0.77 34.39
N LEU A 206 11.17 -1.65 35.10
CA LEU A 206 10.59 -2.84 35.76
C LEU A 206 9.49 -2.47 36.76
N ILE A 207 9.75 -1.47 37.63
CA ILE A 207 8.77 -0.99 38.61
C ILE A 207 7.53 -0.40 37.91
N ALA A 208 7.74 0.39 36.85
CA ALA A 208 6.65 0.98 36.08
C ALA A 208 5.83 -0.09 35.33
N LEU A 209 6.50 -1.10 34.78
CA LEU A 209 5.90 -2.21 34.06
C LEU A 209 5.03 -3.07 34.95
N GLU A 210 5.46 -3.38 36.18
CA GLU A 210 4.64 -4.14 37.13
C GLU A 210 3.31 -3.41 37.40
N LYS A 211 3.35 -2.09 37.59
CA LYS A 211 2.14 -1.28 37.76
C LYS A 211 1.25 -1.31 36.51
N LEU A 212 1.84 -1.24 35.31
CA LEU A 212 1.08 -1.36 34.07
C LEU A 212 0.40 -2.72 33.93
N LEU A 213 1.11 -3.82 34.22
CA LEU A 213 0.58 -5.18 34.09
C LEU A 213 -0.60 -5.44 35.03
N ARG A 214 -0.53 -4.94 36.28
CA ARG A 214 -1.65 -4.99 37.24
C ARG A 214 -2.90 -4.30 36.67
N VAL A 215 -2.76 -3.06 36.20
CA VAL A 215 -3.87 -2.29 35.63
C VAL A 215 -4.38 -2.90 34.31
N ALA A 216 -3.50 -3.51 33.51
CA ALA A 216 -3.90 -4.21 32.29
C ALA A 216 -4.79 -5.42 32.61
N GLN A 217 -4.45 -6.22 33.62
CA GLN A 217 -5.30 -7.32 34.08
C GLN A 217 -6.66 -6.84 34.59
N GLU A 218 -6.70 -5.77 35.39
CA GLU A 218 -7.95 -5.14 35.85
C GLU A 218 -8.84 -4.69 34.68
N ARG A 219 -8.23 -4.18 33.61
CA ARG A 219 -8.91 -3.76 32.37
C ARG A 219 -9.15 -4.88 31.37
N GLN A 220 -8.82 -6.13 31.72
CA GLN A 220 -8.93 -7.30 30.84
C GLN A 220 -8.16 -7.12 29.51
N LEU A 221 -7.07 -6.35 29.54
CA LEU A 221 -6.16 -6.18 28.42
C LEU A 221 -5.03 -7.21 28.51
N ARG A 222 -4.72 -7.88 27.40
CA ARG A 222 -3.70 -8.92 27.35
C ARG A 222 -2.46 -8.48 26.58
N SER A 223 -1.29 -8.76 27.14
CA SER A 223 -0.01 -8.60 26.44
C SER A 223 0.25 -9.80 25.54
N VAL A 224 0.41 -9.55 24.25
CA VAL A 224 0.71 -10.59 23.24
C VAL A 224 1.97 -10.23 22.45
N ARG A 225 2.50 -11.22 21.72
CA ARG A 225 3.64 -11.02 20.81
C ARG A 225 3.26 -10.17 19.59
N VAL A 226 4.22 -9.48 18.98
CA VAL A 226 3.92 -8.62 17.80
C VAL A 226 3.45 -9.41 16.58
N ASP A 227 3.90 -10.67 16.41
CA ASP A 227 3.43 -11.55 15.33
C ASP A 227 1.94 -11.88 15.47
N THR A 228 1.46 -12.05 16.70
CA THR A 228 0.05 -12.29 17.03
C THR A 228 -0.80 -11.07 16.67
N LEU A 229 -0.40 -9.87 17.09
CA LEU A 229 -1.09 -8.63 16.68
C LEU A 229 -1.06 -8.43 15.15
N PHE A 230 0.06 -8.77 14.51
CA PHE A 230 0.22 -8.65 13.06
C PHE A 230 -0.70 -9.59 12.27
N CYS A 231 -0.82 -10.85 12.68
CA CYS A 231 -1.67 -11.84 12.01
C CYS A 231 -3.15 -11.46 12.07
N ARG A 232 -3.62 -10.96 13.23
CA ARG A 232 -5.01 -10.52 13.40
C ARG A 232 -5.37 -9.30 12.56
N GLN A 233 -4.44 -8.36 12.38
CA GLN A 233 -4.64 -7.24 11.44
C GLN A 233 -4.80 -7.71 9.98
N SER A 234 -4.23 -8.87 9.64
CA SER A 234 -4.22 -9.40 8.28
C SER A 234 -5.41 -10.33 7.99
N GLY A 235 -6.31 -10.58 8.95
CA GLY A 235 -7.50 -11.42 8.76
C GLY A 235 -7.24 -12.92 8.72
N TYR A 236 -6.07 -13.39 9.17
CA TYR A 236 -5.73 -14.81 9.19
C TYR A 236 -6.05 -15.44 10.55
N HIS A 237 -6.80 -16.53 10.57
CA HIS A 237 -7.24 -17.23 11.78
C HIS A 237 -6.23 -18.24 12.36
N SER A 238 -5.09 -18.45 11.72
CA SER A 238 -4.03 -19.35 12.21
C SER A 238 -2.65 -18.71 12.10
N THR A 239 -1.83 -18.88 13.15
CA THR A 239 -0.46 -18.37 13.24
C THR A 239 0.50 -19.00 12.23
N VAL A 240 0.11 -20.12 11.61
CA VAL A 240 0.98 -20.95 10.77
C VAL A 240 0.99 -20.52 9.29
N SER A 241 -0.01 -19.79 8.78
CA SER A 241 -0.06 -19.41 7.36
C SER A 241 0.64 -18.08 7.01
N CYS A 242 1.33 -17.44 7.97
CA CYS A 242 1.85 -16.09 7.81
C CYS A 242 3.30 -16.01 7.29
N LEU A 243 3.79 -16.95 6.48
CA LEU A 243 5.20 -16.96 6.03
C LEU A 243 5.44 -16.86 4.52
N SER A 244 4.41 -16.56 3.71
CA SER A 244 4.57 -16.37 2.26
C SER A 244 4.80 -14.90 1.87
N SER A 245 5.91 -14.64 1.17
CA SER A 245 6.44 -13.30 0.87
C SER A 245 5.82 -12.62 -0.37
N THR A 246 4.79 -13.20 -0.98
CA THR A 246 4.37 -12.80 -2.34
C THR A 246 3.27 -11.72 -2.38
N ASP A 247 2.55 -11.49 -1.28
CA ASP A 247 1.31 -10.68 -1.31
C ASP A 247 1.47 -9.22 -0.84
N TRP A 248 2.58 -8.88 -0.18
CA TRP A 248 2.77 -7.57 0.45
C TRP A 248 3.30 -6.50 -0.53
N MET A 249 4.02 -6.90 -1.59
CA MET A 249 4.59 -5.97 -2.58
C MET A 249 3.49 -5.25 -3.37
N LYS A 250 2.41 -5.97 -3.73
CA LYS A 250 1.21 -5.40 -4.38
C LYS A 250 0.53 -4.37 -3.47
N ARG A 251 0.31 -4.68 -2.19
CA ARG A 251 -0.35 -3.77 -1.22
C ARG A 251 0.45 -2.48 -0.98
N THR A 252 1.76 -2.57 -1.01
CA THR A 252 2.70 -1.46 -0.79
C THR A 252 2.75 -0.51 -1.99
N MET A 253 2.70 -1.07 -3.19
CA MET A 253 2.65 -0.33 -4.45
C MET A 253 1.32 0.43 -4.58
N VAL A 254 0.20 -0.19 -4.21
CA VAL A 254 -1.13 0.44 -4.16
C VAL A 254 -1.14 1.62 -3.18
N PHE A 255 -0.53 1.47 -2.01
CA PHE A 255 -0.47 2.54 -1.02
C PHE A 255 0.32 3.77 -1.51
N GLY A 256 1.52 3.57 -2.08
CA GLY A 256 2.33 4.67 -2.63
C GLY A 256 1.63 5.39 -3.78
N TRP A 257 0.89 4.64 -4.61
CA TRP A 257 0.09 5.17 -5.70
C TRP A 257 -1.10 6.02 -5.22
N LEU A 258 -1.82 5.61 -4.17
CA LEU A 258 -2.89 6.44 -3.57
C LEU A 258 -2.37 7.74 -2.95
N GLN A 259 -1.12 7.78 -2.47
CA GLN A 259 -0.51 9.04 -1.99
C GLN A 259 -0.05 9.94 -3.15
N TYR A 260 0.49 9.36 -4.23
CA TYR A 260 0.79 10.10 -5.46
C TYR A 260 -0.47 10.75 -6.03
N GLU A 261 -1.60 10.04 -6.05
CA GLU A 261 -2.88 10.56 -6.49
C GLU A 261 -3.32 11.79 -5.68
N ARG A 262 -3.22 11.75 -4.34
CA ARG A 262 -3.53 12.90 -3.49
C ARG A 262 -2.66 14.11 -3.79
N LEU A 263 -1.37 13.88 -4.03
CA LEU A 263 -0.43 14.93 -4.42
C LEU A 263 -0.76 15.49 -5.81
N PHE A 264 -1.11 14.62 -6.76
CA PHE A 264 -1.53 15.00 -8.12
C PHE A 264 -2.82 15.84 -8.09
N HIS A 265 -3.82 15.42 -7.28
CA HIS A 265 -5.07 16.15 -7.11
C HIS A 265 -4.83 17.56 -6.54
N ALA A 266 -3.94 17.67 -5.54
CA ALA A 266 -3.57 18.94 -4.93
C ALA A 266 -2.80 19.85 -5.90
N LEU A 267 -1.82 19.30 -6.61
CA LEU A 267 -0.96 20.06 -7.53
C LEU A 267 -1.71 20.56 -8.77
N PHE A 268 -2.68 19.76 -9.26
CA PHE A 268 -3.38 20.03 -10.51
C PHE A 268 -4.85 20.46 -10.35
N ARG A 269 -5.32 20.65 -9.11
CA ARG A 269 -6.65 21.17 -8.75
C ARG A 269 -7.80 20.45 -9.47
N LEU A 270 -7.72 19.13 -9.50
CA LEU A 270 -8.74 18.27 -10.11
C LEU A 270 -10.08 18.39 -9.36
N ARG A 271 -11.19 18.54 -10.10
CA ARG A 271 -12.54 18.65 -9.53
C ARG A 271 -13.27 17.31 -9.67
N PRO A 272 -13.90 16.79 -8.61
CA PRO A 272 -14.69 15.56 -8.70
C PRO A 272 -15.95 15.79 -9.54
N VAL A 273 -16.37 14.80 -10.33
CA VAL A 273 -17.62 14.88 -11.12
C VAL A 273 -18.89 14.64 -10.27
N SER A 274 -18.81 13.93 -9.14
CA SER A 274 -19.94 13.71 -8.22
C SER A 274 -19.52 13.92 -6.77
N LYS A 275 -20.44 14.26 -5.85
CA LYS A 275 -20.11 14.46 -4.41
C LYS A 275 -20.09 13.15 -3.63
N ASP A 276 -20.95 12.19 -4.00
CA ASP A 276 -21.20 11.01 -3.16
C ASP A 276 -20.51 9.73 -3.67
N ASN A 277 -20.02 9.70 -4.92
CA ASN A 277 -19.31 8.54 -5.47
C ASN A 277 -18.38 8.89 -6.66
N THR A 278 -17.38 9.75 -6.48
CA THR A 278 -16.51 10.23 -7.60
C THR A 278 -15.78 9.07 -8.29
N ILE A 279 -15.99 8.89 -9.59
CA ILE A 279 -15.30 7.87 -10.40
C ILE A 279 -14.24 8.50 -11.29
N PHE A 280 -14.49 9.71 -11.78
CA PHE A 280 -13.48 10.49 -12.49
C PHE A 280 -13.49 11.94 -12.04
N TYR A 281 -12.30 12.53 -12.14
CA TYR A 281 -12.07 13.94 -11.96
C TYR A 281 -11.92 14.60 -13.31
N TYR A 282 -12.23 15.89 -13.35
CA TYR A 282 -12.06 16.69 -14.55
C TYR A 282 -11.27 17.96 -14.24
N ARG A 283 -10.56 18.47 -15.25
CA ARG A 283 -9.98 19.80 -15.24
C ARG A 283 -10.05 20.44 -16.62
N ARG A 284 -10.12 21.77 -16.64
CA ARG A 284 -9.92 22.55 -17.87
C ARG A 284 -8.43 22.69 -18.16
N ARG A 285 -8.03 22.47 -19.41
CA ARG A 285 -6.67 22.70 -19.88
C ARG A 285 -6.69 23.24 -21.31
N ILE A 286 -5.59 23.85 -21.72
CA ILE A 286 -5.34 24.18 -23.12
C ILE A 286 -4.76 22.94 -23.83
N TYR A 287 -5.26 22.64 -25.01
CA TYR A 287 -4.76 21.57 -25.86
C TYR A 287 -3.43 21.96 -26.49
N HIS A 288 -2.44 21.06 -26.42
CA HIS A 288 -1.09 21.30 -26.94
C HIS A 288 -0.63 20.24 -27.95
N GLY A 289 -1.54 19.35 -28.36
CA GLY A 289 -1.24 18.25 -29.28
C GLY A 289 -1.35 18.64 -30.76
N PRO A 290 -1.19 17.66 -31.67
CA PRO A 290 -1.38 17.86 -33.11
C PRO A 290 -2.84 18.12 -33.44
N ASN A 291 -3.12 18.70 -34.60
CA ASN A 291 -4.51 18.96 -35.00
C ASN A 291 -5.29 17.64 -35.14
N ILE A 292 -6.46 17.55 -34.50
CA ILE A 292 -7.33 16.37 -34.54
C ILE A 292 -8.63 16.74 -35.24
N ASN A 293 -8.93 16.04 -36.34
CA ASN A 293 -10.24 16.12 -36.96
C ASN A 293 -11.21 15.16 -36.25
N MET A 294 -12.31 15.70 -35.72
CA MET A 294 -13.33 14.95 -35.00
C MET A 294 -14.50 14.59 -35.93
N GLU A 295 -15.20 13.48 -35.68
CA GLU A 295 -16.29 12.93 -36.52
C GLU A 295 -17.40 13.91 -36.91
N ASN A 296 -17.62 14.99 -36.14
CA ASN A 296 -18.59 16.04 -36.48
C ASN A 296 -18.02 17.14 -37.40
N GLY A 297 -16.86 16.91 -38.01
CA GLY A 297 -16.16 17.87 -38.87
C GLY A 297 -15.47 19.01 -38.11
N ARG A 298 -15.48 19.00 -36.76
CA ARG A 298 -14.79 20.01 -35.97
C ARG A 298 -13.31 19.67 -35.83
N LEU A 299 -12.48 20.69 -35.98
CA LEU A 299 -11.05 20.63 -35.77
C LEU A 299 -10.71 21.03 -34.34
N LEU A 300 -9.93 20.19 -33.65
CA LEU A 300 -9.30 20.50 -32.38
C LEU A 300 -7.84 20.90 -32.65
N GLU A 301 -7.48 22.14 -32.29
CA GLU A 301 -6.18 22.74 -32.59
C GLU A 301 -5.44 23.15 -31.31
N LYS A 302 -4.12 23.28 -31.44
CA LYS A 302 -3.27 23.77 -30.35
C LYS A 302 -3.75 25.16 -29.91
N GLY A 303 -4.03 25.32 -28.61
CA GLY A 303 -4.60 26.54 -28.03
C GLY A 303 -6.06 26.38 -27.62
N ASP A 304 -6.75 25.34 -28.11
CA ASP A 304 -8.15 25.14 -27.78
C ASP A 304 -8.36 24.68 -26.33
N PRO A 305 -9.36 25.23 -25.61
CA PRO A 305 -9.71 24.76 -24.29
C PRO A 305 -10.42 23.39 -24.37
N ILE A 306 -9.96 22.46 -23.55
CA ILE A 306 -10.46 21.08 -23.43
C ILE A 306 -10.74 20.73 -21.98
N ILE A 307 -11.63 19.74 -21.78
CA ILE A 307 -11.81 19.07 -20.50
C ILE A 307 -10.97 17.80 -20.51
N GLU A 308 -10.04 17.68 -19.57
CA GLU A 308 -9.28 16.46 -19.39
C GLU A 308 -9.91 15.60 -18.29
N LEU A 309 -10.21 14.33 -18.59
CA LEU A 309 -10.73 13.35 -17.62
C LEU A 309 -9.61 12.49 -17.03
N HIS A 310 -9.72 12.24 -15.72
CA HIS A 310 -8.83 11.38 -14.96
C HIS A 310 -9.64 10.40 -14.14
N PHE A 311 -9.39 9.10 -14.29
CA PHE A 311 -10.02 8.09 -13.44
C PHE A 311 -9.53 8.20 -12.00
N ASP A 312 -10.44 7.98 -11.05
CA ASP A 312 -10.10 7.76 -9.66
C ASP A 312 -9.39 6.41 -9.54
N ASN A 313 -8.15 6.45 -9.10
CA ASN A 313 -7.27 5.30 -9.03
C ASN A 313 -7.73 4.29 -7.97
N LYS A 314 -8.32 4.75 -6.87
CA LYS A 314 -8.89 3.89 -5.82
C LYS A 314 -10.08 3.09 -6.37
N MET A 315 -10.94 3.74 -7.15
CA MET A 315 -12.06 3.08 -7.80
C MET A 315 -11.58 2.07 -8.86
N LEU A 316 -10.62 2.47 -9.69
CA LEU A 316 -10.03 1.61 -10.72
C LEU A 316 -9.39 0.35 -10.11
N PHE A 317 -8.76 0.49 -8.94
CA PHE A 317 -8.23 -0.63 -8.17
C PHE A 317 -9.32 -1.57 -7.65
N GLN A 318 -10.42 -1.04 -7.12
CA GLN A 318 -11.55 -1.82 -6.62
C GLN A 318 -12.25 -2.61 -7.74
N LEU A 319 -12.39 -2.02 -8.92
CA LEU A 319 -12.90 -2.74 -10.08
C LEU A 319 -11.91 -3.81 -10.55
N GLY A 320 -10.62 -3.48 -10.65
CA GLY A 320 -9.60 -4.45 -11.07
C GLY A 320 -9.47 -5.66 -10.15
N SER A 321 -9.59 -5.44 -8.83
CA SER A 321 -9.50 -6.52 -7.84
C SER A 321 -10.74 -7.42 -7.80
N SER A 322 -11.89 -6.93 -8.25
CA SER A 322 -13.14 -7.71 -8.34
C SER A 322 -13.40 -8.28 -9.74
N ALA A 323 -12.68 -7.81 -10.75
CA ALA A 323 -12.81 -8.26 -12.13
C ALA A 323 -12.20 -9.65 -12.32
N LYS A 324 -12.95 -10.51 -13.02
CA LYS A 324 -12.53 -11.89 -13.37
C LYS A 324 -11.64 -11.95 -14.61
N SER A 325 -11.68 -10.92 -15.46
CA SER A 325 -10.90 -10.80 -16.69
C SER A 325 -10.76 -9.33 -17.11
N LEU A 326 -9.87 -9.05 -18.06
CA LEU A 326 -9.73 -7.71 -18.65
C LEU A 326 -11.00 -7.22 -19.35
N VAL A 327 -11.72 -8.14 -19.99
CA VAL A 327 -13.01 -7.86 -20.63
C VAL A 327 -14.04 -7.47 -19.57
N HIS A 328 -14.09 -8.20 -18.46
CA HIS A 328 -14.98 -7.88 -17.34
C HIS A 328 -14.65 -6.50 -16.74
N LEU A 329 -13.36 -6.18 -16.57
CA LEU A 329 -12.93 -4.86 -16.10
C LEU A 329 -13.35 -3.73 -17.06
N ALA A 330 -13.16 -3.93 -18.38
CA ALA A 330 -13.56 -2.96 -19.39
C ALA A 330 -15.09 -2.71 -19.39
N ILE A 331 -15.89 -3.78 -19.30
CA ILE A 331 -17.36 -3.68 -19.21
C ILE A 331 -17.79 -2.91 -17.94
N GLN A 332 -17.18 -3.21 -16.79
CA GLN A 332 -17.47 -2.50 -15.54
C GLN A 332 -17.15 -1.00 -15.66
N LEU A 333 -15.99 -0.66 -16.25
CA LEU A 333 -15.60 0.72 -16.46
C LEU A 333 -16.54 1.47 -17.40
N ILE A 334 -16.95 0.86 -18.52
CA ILE A 334 -17.90 1.47 -19.46
C ILE A 334 -19.24 1.77 -18.77
N ARG A 335 -19.79 0.81 -18.00
CA ARG A 335 -21.05 0.99 -17.25
C ARG A 335 -20.96 2.11 -16.22
N VAL A 336 -19.78 2.27 -15.63
CA VAL A 336 -19.52 3.27 -14.61
C VAL A 336 -19.35 4.65 -15.27
N VAL A 337 -18.59 4.76 -16.37
CA VAL A 337 -18.44 6.01 -17.13
C VAL A 337 -19.79 6.49 -17.65
N LYS A 338 -20.60 5.60 -18.24
CA LYS A 338 -21.96 5.92 -18.72
C LYS A 338 -22.83 6.59 -17.65
N ARG A 339 -22.73 6.14 -16.40
CA ARG A 339 -23.54 6.67 -15.29
C ARG A 339 -23.11 8.07 -14.81
N GLN A 340 -21.86 8.48 -15.05
CA GLN A 340 -21.35 9.77 -14.56
C GLN A 340 -21.18 10.84 -15.65
N LEU A 341 -21.26 10.47 -16.94
CA LEU A 341 -21.27 11.48 -18.01
C LEU A 341 -22.41 12.50 -17.85
N PRO A 342 -23.64 12.12 -17.43
CA PRO A 342 -24.69 13.11 -17.14
C PRO A 342 -24.34 14.11 -16.02
N ASP A 343 -23.69 13.64 -14.95
CA ASP A 343 -23.24 14.49 -13.84
C ASP A 343 -22.15 15.48 -14.31
N LEU A 344 -21.25 15.01 -15.20
CA LEU A 344 -20.25 15.87 -15.83
C LEU A 344 -20.93 16.96 -16.66
N THR A 345 -21.94 16.59 -17.46
CA THR A 345 -22.72 17.53 -18.26
C THR A 345 -23.31 18.64 -17.40
N GLN A 346 -23.99 18.29 -16.29
CA GLN A 346 -24.54 19.28 -15.37
C GLN A 346 -23.49 20.25 -14.84
N ARG A 347 -22.31 19.76 -14.45
CA ARG A 347 -21.25 20.62 -13.94
C ARG A 347 -20.66 21.55 -15.00
N VAL A 348 -20.50 21.06 -16.22
CA VAL A 348 -19.97 21.87 -17.33
C VAL A 348 -20.93 23.01 -17.66
N VAL A 349 -22.26 22.79 -17.60
CA VAL A 349 -23.26 23.85 -17.81
C VAL A 349 -23.18 24.94 -16.74
N HIS A 350 -23.02 24.56 -15.46
CA HIS A 350 -23.07 25.50 -14.34
C HIS A 350 -21.72 26.18 -14.02
N ASP A 351 -20.60 25.66 -14.53
CA ASP A 351 -19.26 26.21 -14.30
C ASP A 351 -18.90 27.24 -15.37
N SER A 352 -18.97 28.54 -15.01
CA SER A 352 -18.62 29.65 -15.90
C SER A 352 -17.17 29.57 -16.44
N GLY A 353 -16.28 28.87 -15.72
CA GLY A 353 -14.92 28.61 -16.15
C GLY A 353 -14.77 27.61 -17.30
N MET A 354 -15.85 26.91 -17.68
CA MET A 354 -15.88 25.90 -18.75
C MET A 354 -16.44 26.43 -20.08
N LYS A 355 -16.76 27.72 -20.16
CA LYS A 355 -17.19 28.36 -21.42
C LYS A 355 -16.14 28.20 -22.52
N GLY A 356 -16.61 27.85 -23.72
CA GLY A 356 -15.79 27.74 -24.93
C GLY A 356 -14.97 26.46 -25.04
N VAL A 357 -15.09 25.51 -24.11
CA VAL A 357 -14.47 24.17 -24.24
C VAL A 357 -14.95 23.51 -25.53
N LYS A 358 -14.03 22.94 -26.32
CA LYS A 358 -14.36 22.28 -27.60
C LYS A 358 -14.52 20.76 -27.52
N ALA A 359 -13.80 20.11 -26.59
CA ALA A 359 -13.78 18.65 -26.50
C ALA A 359 -13.45 18.14 -25.09
N ILE A 360 -13.86 16.90 -24.82
CA ILE A 360 -13.37 16.06 -23.74
C ILE A 360 -12.18 15.25 -24.26
N TYR A 361 -11.17 15.11 -23.42
CA TYR A 361 -9.87 14.54 -23.74
C TYR A 361 -9.43 13.60 -22.61
N ALA A 362 -8.96 12.39 -22.92
CA ALA A 362 -8.34 11.51 -21.93
C ALA A 362 -7.33 10.55 -22.56
N VAL A 363 -6.46 9.98 -21.73
CA VAL A 363 -5.51 8.93 -22.15
C VAL A 363 -5.86 7.63 -21.44
N SER A 364 -6.07 6.56 -22.20
CA SER A 364 -6.48 5.26 -21.67
C SER A 364 -5.76 4.12 -22.37
N MET A 365 -5.40 3.07 -21.63
CA MET A 365 -5.02 1.78 -22.23
C MET A 365 -6.24 0.94 -22.61
N ILE A 366 -7.38 1.18 -21.97
CA ILE A 366 -8.64 0.53 -22.29
C ILE A 366 -9.29 1.35 -23.40
N HIS A 367 -9.06 0.91 -24.63
CA HIS A 367 -9.46 1.61 -25.83
C HIS A 367 -10.50 0.83 -26.65
N ARG A 368 -11.02 -0.28 -26.12
CA ARG A 368 -12.16 -1.03 -26.69
C ARG A 368 -13.43 -0.66 -25.94
N GLY A 369 -14.43 -0.15 -26.66
CA GLY A 369 -15.73 0.25 -26.09
C GLY A 369 -15.99 1.74 -25.80
N PRO A 370 -15.00 2.65 -25.62
CA PRO A 370 -15.26 4.09 -25.51
C PRO A 370 -16.04 4.68 -26.70
N GLU A 371 -15.89 4.11 -27.89
CA GLU A 371 -16.62 4.49 -29.12
C GLU A 371 -18.14 4.43 -28.94
N LYS A 372 -18.64 3.42 -28.20
CA LYS A 372 -20.07 3.30 -27.88
C LYS A 372 -20.59 4.45 -27.02
N LEU A 373 -19.71 5.12 -26.27
CA LEU A 373 -20.05 6.30 -25.48
C LEU A 373 -19.91 7.61 -26.28
N GLY A 374 -19.37 7.57 -27.51
CA GLY A 374 -19.13 8.73 -28.37
C GLY A 374 -17.69 9.25 -28.34
N PHE A 375 -16.73 8.48 -27.80
CA PHE A 375 -15.31 8.82 -27.85
C PHE A 375 -14.65 8.24 -29.11
N GLN A 376 -13.87 9.05 -29.80
CA GLN A 376 -12.97 8.59 -30.85
C GLN A 376 -11.64 8.16 -30.25
N VAL A 377 -11.14 7.01 -30.70
CA VAL A 377 -9.84 6.45 -30.29
C VAL A 377 -8.78 6.85 -31.32
N ARG A 378 -7.68 7.45 -30.85
CA ARG A 378 -6.55 7.92 -31.67
C ARG A 378 -5.23 7.45 -31.08
N GLU A 379 -4.21 7.37 -31.92
CA GLU A 379 -2.85 7.11 -31.47
C GLU A 379 -2.29 8.28 -30.66
N LEU A 380 -1.54 7.98 -29.61
CA LEU A 380 -0.88 9.01 -28.82
C LEU A 380 0.29 9.62 -29.64
N PRO A 381 0.43 10.96 -29.71
CA PRO A 381 1.53 11.61 -30.43
C PRO A 381 2.88 11.12 -29.93
N GLN A 382 3.84 10.87 -30.83
CA GLN A 382 5.18 10.41 -30.44
C GLN A 382 5.94 11.49 -29.65
N GLY A 383 6.83 11.05 -28.74
CA GLY A 383 7.67 11.93 -27.93
C GLY A 383 7.67 11.58 -26.44
N LEU A 384 8.20 12.49 -25.61
CA LEU A 384 8.37 12.29 -24.17
C LEU A 384 7.04 11.98 -23.46
N PHE A 385 5.95 12.63 -23.87
CA PHE A 385 4.62 12.40 -23.31
C PHE A 385 4.13 10.96 -23.50
N LYS A 386 4.31 10.38 -24.70
CA LYS A 386 3.99 8.97 -24.97
C LYS A 386 4.85 8.03 -24.16
N HIS A 387 6.16 8.29 -24.09
CA HIS A 387 7.07 7.44 -23.32
C HIS A 387 6.69 7.41 -21.83
N VAL A 388 6.55 8.58 -21.20
CA VAL A 388 6.22 8.70 -19.77
C VAL A 388 4.84 8.12 -19.48
N SER A 389 3.83 8.43 -20.31
CA SER A 389 2.47 7.90 -20.15
C SER A 389 2.43 6.38 -20.30
N THR A 390 3.21 5.81 -21.22
CA THR A 390 3.31 4.36 -21.41
C THR A 390 3.94 3.69 -20.20
N VAL A 391 5.02 4.24 -19.65
CA VAL A 391 5.67 3.69 -18.45
C VAL A 391 4.72 3.73 -17.25
N TYR A 392 4.07 4.88 -17.02
CA TYR A 392 3.12 5.05 -15.92
C TYR A 392 1.93 4.10 -16.05
N LEU A 393 1.30 4.04 -17.22
CA LEU A 393 0.11 3.23 -17.44
C LEU A 393 0.44 1.73 -17.42
N LYS A 394 1.59 1.29 -17.93
CA LYS A 394 2.03 -0.12 -17.76
C LYS A 394 2.24 -0.48 -16.29
N LEU A 395 2.80 0.43 -15.51
CA LEU A 395 2.95 0.26 -14.06
C LEU A 395 1.59 0.14 -13.38
N LEU A 396 0.66 1.03 -13.75
CA LEU A 396 -0.73 1.06 -13.28
C LEU A 396 -1.44 -0.27 -13.54
N PHE A 397 -1.36 -0.76 -14.78
CA PHE A 397 -2.03 -1.98 -15.20
C PHE A 397 -1.51 -3.22 -14.46
N ARG A 398 -0.20 -3.28 -14.22
CA ARG A 398 0.44 -4.36 -13.47
C ARG A 398 -0.07 -4.44 -12.03
N ILE A 399 -0.53 -3.33 -11.45
CA ILE A 399 -1.10 -3.26 -10.10
C ILE A 399 -2.56 -3.72 -10.09
N ILE A 400 -3.32 -3.34 -11.13
CA ILE A 400 -4.78 -3.53 -11.22
C ILE A 400 -5.14 -4.94 -11.72
N HIS A 401 -4.23 -5.64 -12.41
CA HIS A 401 -4.53 -6.93 -13.02
C HIS A 401 -4.73 -8.07 -12.00
N PRO A 402 -5.84 -8.84 -12.10
CA PRO A 402 -6.16 -9.92 -11.16
C PRO A 402 -5.08 -11.00 -11.08
N SER A 403 -4.42 -11.34 -12.20
CA SER A 403 -3.38 -12.40 -12.28
C SER A 403 -1.94 -11.95 -11.95
N GLY A 404 -1.67 -10.67 -11.67
CA GLY A 404 -0.29 -10.18 -11.57
C GLY A 404 0.51 -10.37 -12.87
N SER A 405 1.84 -10.21 -12.81
CA SER A 405 2.72 -10.08 -14.00
C SER A 405 2.84 -11.32 -14.90
N GLU A 406 2.14 -12.41 -14.61
CA GLU A 406 2.29 -13.68 -15.31
C GLU A 406 1.52 -13.79 -16.63
N GLN A 407 0.64 -12.83 -16.97
CA GLN A 407 -0.08 -12.80 -18.27
C GLN A 407 0.33 -11.63 -19.20
N LEU A 408 1.42 -10.94 -18.90
CA LEU A 408 1.86 -9.78 -19.70
C LEU A 408 2.45 -10.16 -21.07
N ASN A 409 2.60 -11.45 -21.37
CA ASN A 409 3.24 -11.94 -22.59
C ASN A 409 2.26 -12.31 -23.72
N GLU A 410 0.96 -12.52 -23.46
CA GLU A 410 0.08 -13.10 -24.48
C GLU A 410 -0.63 -12.09 -25.41
N LYS A 411 -0.78 -10.80 -25.08
CA LYS A 411 -1.43 -9.84 -26.00
C LYS A 411 -0.77 -8.45 -25.98
N LYS A 412 0.25 -8.27 -26.84
CA LYS A 412 1.01 -7.00 -26.99
C LYS A 412 0.15 -5.80 -27.43
N GLU A 413 -0.99 -6.02 -28.09
CA GLU A 413 -1.84 -4.94 -28.63
C GLU A 413 -2.74 -4.24 -27.59
N VAL A 414 -3.06 -4.91 -26.48
CA VAL A 414 -3.94 -4.34 -25.43
C VAL A 414 -3.19 -3.34 -24.53
N MET A 415 -1.87 -3.18 -24.73
CA MET A 415 -0.95 -2.50 -23.80
C MET A 415 -0.36 -1.19 -24.32
N ILE A 416 -0.98 -0.59 -25.33
CA ILE A 416 -0.56 0.71 -25.88
C ILE A 416 -1.57 1.78 -25.43
N PRO A 417 -1.13 2.84 -24.72
CA PRO A 417 -2.02 3.92 -24.35
C PRO A 417 -2.48 4.67 -25.59
N LYS A 418 -3.80 4.83 -25.71
CA LYS A 418 -4.44 5.57 -26.78
C LYS A 418 -5.05 6.85 -26.25
N LEU A 419 -5.13 7.82 -27.14
CA LEU A 419 -5.88 9.04 -26.90
C LEU A 419 -7.36 8.75 -27.15
N ILE A 420 -8.23 9.18 -26.24
CA ILE A 420 -9.67 9.21 -26.46
C ILE A 420 -10.18 10.65 -26.41
N VAL A 421 -10.98 11.02 -27.41
CA VAL A 421 -11.49 12.39 -27.58
C VAL A 421 -12.96 12.37 -27.94
N MET A 422 -13.75 13.26 -27.35
CA MET A 422 -15.18 13.41 -27.65
C MET A 422 -15.48 14.90 -27.84
N PRO A 423 -16.15 15.31 -28.94
CA PRO A 423 -16.62 16.67 -29.10
C PRO A 423 -17.57 17.06 -27.97
N ILE A 424 -17.49 18.30 -27.49
CA ILE A 424 -18.31 18.72 -26.34
C ILE A 424 -19.81 18.66 -26.66
N ASP A 425 -20.22 18.91 -27.91
CA ASP A 425 -21.63 18.88 -28.29
C ASP A 425 -22.16 17.44 -28.22
N THR A 426 -21.35 16.45 -28.61
CA THR A 426 -21.69 15.02 -28.49
C THR A 426 -21.96 14.63 -27.03
N LEU A 427 -21.29 15.24 -26.06
CA LEU A 427 -21.59 15.05 -24.64
C LEU A 427 -22.99 15.58 -24.30
N PHE A 428 -23.30 16.80 -24.72
CA PHE A 428 -24.60 17.43 -24.46
C PHE A 428 -25.73 16.68 -25.17
N ASP A 429 -25.57 16.37 -26.45
CA ASP A 429 -26.55 15.67 -27.27
C ASP A 429 -26.94 14.30 -26.69
N ARG A 430 -25.97 13.59 -26.09
CA ARG A 430 -26.18 12.23 -25.58
C ARG A 430 -26.50 12.15 -24.09
N PHE A 431 -26.10 13.15 -23.28
CA PHE A 431 -26.11 13.03 -21.81
C PHE A 431 -26.66 14.26 -21.07
N GLN A 432 -27.37 15.18 -21.73
CA GLN A 432 -28.02 16.31 -21.06
C GLN A 432 -29.25 15.85 -20.23
N PRO A 433 -29.36 16.25 -18.94
CA PRO A 433 -30.50 15.87 -18.12
C PRO A 433 -31.75 16.69 -18.50
N GLY A 434 -32.78 16.00 -18.99
CA GLY A 434 -34.06 16.56 -19.43
C GLY A 434 -34.82 15.64 -20.39
N ASP A 435 -34.11 14.82 -21.17
CA ASP A 435 -34.67 13.81 -22.08
C ASP A 435 -34.42 12.40 -21.54
N SER A 436 -35.11 12.02 -20.45
CA SER A 436 -35.00 10.67 -19.85
C SER A 436 -35.43 9.55 -20.80
N HIS A 437 -36.14 9.85 -21.90
CA HIS A 437 -36.54 8.86 -22.91
C HIS A 437 -35.45 8.56 -23.96
N ARG A 438 -34.46 9.43 -24.20
CA ARG A 438 -33.42 9.21 -25.24
C ARG A 438 -32.21 8.43 -24.76
N ALA A 439 -31.81 8.56 -23.49
CA ALA A 439 -30.67 7.84 -22.94
C ALA A 439 -30.91 6.32 -22.85
N ASP A 440 -32.18 5.91 -22.72
CA ASP A 440 -32.61 4.52 -22.72
C ASP A 440 -32.98 4.00 -24.13
N GLN A 441 -33.48 4.86 -25.04
CA GLN A 441 -33.76 4.46 -26.44
C GLN A 441 -32.51 4.35 -27.33
N ALA A 442 -31.39 5.00 -26.98
CA ALA A 442 -30.13 4.86 -27.71
C ALA A 442 -29.45 3.49 -27.53
N PHE A 443 -29.98 2.62 -26.67
CA PHE A 443 -29.49 1.26 -26.45
C PHE A 443 -30.65 0.31 -26.17
N ASP A 444 -31.13 -0.35 -27.21
CA ASP A 444 -32.08 -1.47 -27.13
C ASP A 444 -31.47 -2.60 -26.26
N PRO A 445 -32.21 -3.20 -25.31
CA PRO A 445 -31.75 -4.38 -24.56
C PRO A 445 -31.34 -5.58 -25.44
N THR A 446 -31.69 -5.62 -26.72
CA THR A 446 -31.08 -6.56 -27.69
C THR A 446 -29.60 -6.28 -27.97
N ASP A 447 -29.18 -5.00 -27.99
CA ASP A 447 -27.78 -4.57 -28.18
C ASP A 447 -26.89 -4.91 -26.97
N GLN A 448 -27.46 -5.20 -25.79
CA GLN A 448 -26.67 -5.74 -24.67
C GLN A 448 -26.24 -7.18 -24.91
N ARG A 449 -27.05 -7.98 -25.63
CA ARG A 449 -26.62 -9.29 -26.10
C ARG A 449 -25.59 -9.09 -27.20
N ASP A 450 -25.78 -8.17 -28.13
CA ASP A 450 -24.81 -7.91 -29.20
C ASP A 450 -23.48 -7.31 -28.71
N VAL A 451 -23.43 -6.51 -27.65
CA VAL A 451 -22.13 -6.09 -27.06
C VAL A 451 -21.37 -7.29 -26.52
N VAL A 452 -22.06 -8.20 -25.84
CA VAL A 452 -21.45 -9.43 -25.32
C VAL A 452 -21.15 -10.41 -26.45
N HIS A 453 -22.02 -10.49 -27.46
CA HIS A 453 -21.90 -11.39 -28.59
C HIS A 453 -20.81 -10.94 -29.56
N THR A 454 -20.71 -9.66 -29.91
CA THR A 454 -19.64 -9.11 -30.77
C THR A 454 -18.29 -9.17 -30.07
N LEU A 455 -18.22 -8.85 -28.77
CA LEU A 455 -16.99 -9.05 -27.99
C LEU A 455 -16.62 -10.54 -27.86
N ASN A 456 -17.59 -11.45 -27.84
CA ASN A 456 -17.34 -12.89 -27.82
C ASN A 456 -17.00 -13.44 -29.23
N SER A 457 -17.64 -12.96 -30.30
CA SER A 457 -17.46 -13.42 -31.68
C SER A 457 -16.10 -13.00 -32.25
N GLU A 458 -15.68 -11.74 -32.01
CA GLU A 458 -14.34 -11.26 -32.39
C GLU A 458 -13.22 -11.95 -31.59
N MET A 459 -13.54 -12.62 -30.48
CA MET A 459 -12.59 -13.38 -29.66
C MET A 459 -12.51 -14.87 -30.01
N ILE A 460 -13.52 -15.44 -30.67
CA ILE A 460 -13.51 -16.83 -31.16
C ILE A 460 -12.56 -16.98 -32.36
N GLU A 461 -12.45 -15.97 -33.23
CA GLU A 461 -11.51 -15.99 -34.36
C GLU A 461 -10.03 -15.90 -33.94
N GLU A 462 -9.71 -15.41 -32.75
CA GLU A 462 -8.33 -15.21 -32.27
C GLU A 462 -7.83 -16.24 -31.23
N GLY A 463 -8.54 -17.35 -31.02
CA GLY A 463 -8.00 -18.55 -30.36
C GLY A 463 -7.75 -18.45 -28.85
N ASP A 464 -8.73 -18.01 -28.06
CA ASP A 464 -8.67 -18.07 -26.59
C ASP A 464 -8.92 -19.52 -26.08
N PRO A 465 -7.93 -20.21 -25.48
CA PRO A 465 -8.06 -21.60 -25.03
C PRO A 465 -9.05 -21.79 -23.88
N MET A 466 -9.44 -20.71 -23.17
CA MET A 466 -10.45 -20.78 -22.12
C MET A 466 -11.86 -21.03 -22.67
N TYR A 467 -12.13 -20.67 -23.94
CA TYR A 467 -13.41 -20.93 -24.59
C TYR A 467 -13.52 -22.35 -25.16
N ALA A 468 -12.40 -23.01 -25.48
CA ALA A 468 -12.38 -24.40 -25.91
C ALA A 468 -12.86 -25.35 -24.80
N SER A 469 -12.55 -25.06 -23.52
CA SER A 469 -12.98 -25.90 -22.40
C SER A 469 -14.45 -25.69 -22.02
N ILE A 470 -14.98 -24.48 -22.17
CA ILE A 470 -16.41 -24.17 -21.94
C ILE A 470 -17.28 -24.84 -23.00
N ARG A 471 -16.80 -24.94 -24.26
CA ARG A 471 -17.51 -25.69 -25.31
C ARG A 471 -17.46 -27.20 -25.06
N ALA A 472 -16.32 -27.73 -24.60
CA ALA A 472 -16.19 -29.15 -24.24
C ALA A 472 -17.09 -29.57 -23.06
N SER A 473 -17.32 -28.68 -22.10
CA SER A 473 -18.27 -28.95 -20.99
C SER A 473 -19.73 -28.81 -21.43
N GLN A 474 -20.06 -27.90 -22.35
CA GLN A 474 -21.43 -27.74 -22.86
C GLN A 474 -21.85 -28.83 -23.86
N THR A 475 -20.91 -29.42 -24.60
CA THR A 475 -21.19 -30.59 -25.46
C THR A 475 -21.37 -31.88 -24.65
N ALA A 476 -20.71 -32.00 -23.48
CA ALA A 476 -20.88 -33.15 -22.60
C ALA A 476 -22.24 -33.17 -21.88
N ASP A 477 -22.78 -31.99 -21.55
CA ASP A 477 -24.10 -31.88 -20.90
C ASP A 477 -25.29 -32.09 -21.87
N THR A 478 -25.06 -31.99 -23.18
CA THR A 478 -26.10 -32.22 -24.20
C THR A 478 -26.21 -33.69 -24.67
N GLU A 479 -25.16 -34.50 -24.48
CA GLU A 479 -25.20 -35.94 -24.83
C GLU A 479 -25.73 -36.86 -23.71
N SER A 480 -26.01 -36.33 -22.51
CA SER A 480 -26.65 -37.09 -21.41
C SER A 480 -28.17 -36.93 -21.32
N SER A 481 -28.77 -36.19 -22.26
CA SER A 481 -30.20 -35.85 -22.28
C SER A 481 -30.93 -36.25 -23.57
N SER A 482 -30.40 -37.24 -24.32
CA SER A 482 -31.04 -37.78 -25.53
C SER A 482 -31.02 -39.30 -25.56
#